data_AF-W8GK22-F1
#
_entry.id   AF-W8GK22-F1
#
_cell.length_a   1.000
_cell.length_b   1.000
_cell.length_c   1.000
_cell.angle_alpha   90.00
_cell.angle_beta   90.00
_cell.angle_gamma   90.00
#
_symmetry.space_group_name_H-M   'P 1'
#
loop_
_entity.id
_entity.type
_entity.pdbx_description
1 polymer ?
#
loop_
_entity_poly.entity_id
_entity_poly.type
_entity_poly.pdbx_seq_one_letter_code
_entity_poly.pdbx_strand_id
1 'polypeptide(L)'
;MTALYKLILKTNIKSPSLAFPLVTPIVFVLVFISGTNDEELTTSFFKIISIMLMQSGTFGFGFTMIALKKSIMLKRIGATKITKPEVLTASILYGFTMLLISLVWTTSFTMILSVSGYYLSSTTGETLHIDFATVANWGYIVLGIIISIFVSYSIGMMFVSLARTDEQFAMSAMLYFFFSILLAGLLVNNEIRQEIPFMVWTGYFNPTVWANQIINFGVSGVNNEELWLEIVVPILMAILAIGVSLKTFKWD
;
A
#
# COMPACT_ATOMS: atom_id res chain seq x y z
N MET A 1 25.20 -4.99 -0.14
CA MET A 1 23.88 -4.52 0.36
C MET A 1 23.91 -3.14 1.02
N THR A 2 24.62 -2.92 2.13
CA THR A 2 24.59 -1.63 2.87
C THR A 2 25.01 -0.40 2.05
N ALA A 3 26.01 -0.54 1.18
CA ALA A 3 26.45 0.55 0.30
C ALA A 3 25.42 0.91 -0.79
N LEU A 4 24.72 -0.10 -1.34
CA LEU A 4 23.63 0.08 -2.31
C LEU A 4 22.44 0.79 -1.67
N TYR A 5 22.04 0.35 -0.49
CA TYR A 5 20.97 0.99 0.28
C TYR A 5 21.29 2.46 0.56
N LYS A 6 22.52 2.76 1.03
CA LYS A 6 22.97 4.14 1.26
C LYS A 6 22.99 4.98 -0.02
N LEU A 7 23.33 4.40 -1.16
CA LEU A 7 23.30 5.07 -2.46
C LEU A 7 21.87 5.42 -2.86
N ILE A 8 20.94 4.45 -2.79
CA ILE A 8 19.51 4.65 -3.08
C ILE A 8 18.94 5.73 -2.17
N LEU A 9 19.23 5.67 -0.87
CA LEU A 9 18.79 6.67 0.11
C LEU A 9 19.32 8.07 -0.23
N LYS A 10 20.62 8.22 -0.53
CA LYS A 10 21.22 9.52 -0.88
C LYS A 10 20.66 10.11 -2.17
N THR A 11 20.41 9.28 -3.19
CA THR A 11 19.81 9.72 -4.45
C THR A 11 18.40 10.21 -4.22
N ASN A 12 17.60 9.47 -3.45
CA ASN A 12 16.21 9.81 -3.21
C ASN A 12 16.05 11.01 -2.25
N ILE A 13 16.87 11.17 -1.20
CA ILE A 13 16.83 12.32 -0.25
C ILE A 13 16.96 13.66 -0.96
N LYS A 14 17.68 13.71 -2.08
CA LYS A 14 17.86 14.92 -2.87
C LYS A 14 16.76 15.14 -3.92
N SER A 15 15.85 14.19 -4.08
CA SER A 15 14.77 14.24 -5.06
C SER A 15 13.46 14.73 -4.41
N PRO A 16 12.74 15.69 -5.02
CA PRO A 16 11.39 16.06 -4.59
C PRO A 16 10.41 14.88 -4.59
N SER A 17 10.70 13.81 -5.35
CA SER A 17 9.87 12.61 -5.41
C SER A 17 9.75 11.89 -4.06
N LEU A 18 10.65 12.14 -3.11
CA LEU A 18 10.57 11.58 -1.76
C LEU A 18 9.46 12.22 -0.90
N ALA A 19 9.05 13.44 -1.24
CA ALA A 19 7.91 14.07 -0.59
C ALA A 19 6.61 13.39 -1.01
N PHE A 20 6.55 12.77 -2.19
CA PHE A 20 5.31 12.20 -2.73
C PHE A 20 4.72 11.09 -1.84
N PRO A 21 5.48 10.07 -1.40
CA PRO A 21 4.99 9.06 -0.45
C PRO A 21 4.64 9.59 0.94
N LEU A 22 5.04 10.82 1.30
CA LEU A 22 4.78 11.44 2.61
C LEU A 22 3.63 12.45 2.56
N VAL A 23 3.43 13.11 1.42
CA VAL A 23 2.43 14.18 1.21
C VAL A 23 1.13 13.61 0.64
N THR A 24 1.19 12.72 -0.36
CA THR A 24 -0.02 12.11 -0.96
C THR A 24 -0.92 11.46 0.10
N PRO A 25 -0.41 10.72 1.09
CA PRO A 25 -1.18 10.28 2.24
C PRO A 25 -2.05 11.32 2.92
N ILE A 26 -1.47 12.48 3.22
CA ILE A 26 -2.12 13.56 3.92
C ILE A 26 -3.26 14.12 3.06
N VAL A 27 -3.02 14.28 1.75
CA VAL A 27 -4.05 14.76 0.83
C VAL A 27 -5.24 13.80 0.80
N PHE A 28 -5.01 12.48 0.77
CA PHE A 28 -6.10 11.50 0.82
C PHE A 28 -6.88 11.56 2.14
N VAL A 29 -6.19 11.67 3.28
CA VAL A 29 -6.82 11.84 4.59
C VAL A 29 -7.71 13.10 4.61
N LEU A 30 -7.21 14.23 4.12
CA LEU A 30 -7.96 15.49 4.10
C LEU A 30 -9.20 15.44 3.19
N VAL A 31 -9.09 14.78 2.03
CA VAL A 31 -10.17 14.72 1.03
C VAL A 31 -11.23 13.67 1.38
N PHE A 32 -10.83 12.50 1.88
CA PHE A 32 -11.77 11.38 2.05
C PHE A 32 -12.39 11.30 3.45
N ILE A 33 -11.71 11.79 4.49
CA ILE A 33 -12.28 11.77 5.86
C ILE A 33 -13.32 12.88 6.05
N SER A 34 -13.24 13.97 5.27
CA SER A 34 -14.25 15.03 5.31
C SER A 34 -15.62 14.60 4.75
N GLY A 35 -15.71 13.44 4.07
CA GLY A 35 -16.96 12.89 3.53
C GLY A 35 -17.51 11.67 4.26
N THR A 36 -16.92 11.25 5.39
CA THR A 36 -17.32 10.05 6.12
C THR A 36 -18.32 10.34 7.24
N ASN A 37 -19.28 9.44 7.44
CA ASN A 37 -20.26 9.53 8.53
C ASN A 37 -19.58 9.42 9.90
N ASP A 38 -20.17 10.12 10.87
CA ASP A 38 -19.64 10.32 12.22
C ASP A 38 -19.30 8.99 12.97
N GLU A 39 -20.07 7.92 12.73
CA GLU A 39 -19.90 6.61 13.39
C GLU A 39 -18.81 5.71 12.77
N GLU A 40 -18.38 6.00 11.53
CA GLU A 40 -17.41 5.16 10.79
C GLU A 40 -16.03 5.82 10.63
N LEU A 41 -15.76 6.90 11.35
CA LEU A 41 -14.55 7.72 11.17
C LEU A 41 -13.25 6.90 11.34
N THR A 42 -13.16 6.11 12.42
CA THR A 42 -11.98 5.27 12.72
C THR A 42 -11.79 4.16 11.68
N THR A 43 -12.87 3.48 11.28
CA THR A 43 -12.81 2.41 10.25
C THR A 43 -12.43 2.99 8.88
N SER A 44 -13.00 4.13 8.52
CA SER A 44 -12.70 4.82 7.26
C SER A 44 -11.26 5.29 7.19
N PHE A 45 -10.70 5.78 8.30
CA PHE A 45 -9.30 6.11 8.41
C PHE A 45 -8.38 4.93 8.04
N PHE A 46 -8.62 3.74 8.60
CA PHE A 46 -7.82 2.55 8.27
C PHE A 46 -8.00 2.09 6.82
N LYS A 47 -9.20 2.21 6.26
CA LYS A 47 -9.44 1.97 4.82
C LYS A 47 -8.63 2.93 3.95
N ILE A 48 -8.63 4.23 4.27
CA ILE A 48 -7.90 5.26 3.52
C ILE A 48 -6.39 5.04 3.59
N ILE A 49 -5.84 4.73 4.77
CA ILE A 49 -4.43 4.35 4.92
C ILE A 49 -4.10 3.15 4.05
N SER A 50 -4.97 2.14 4.00
CA SER A 50 -4.76 0.93 3.21
C SER A 50 -4.70 1.25 1.71
N ILE A 51 -5.68 2.00 1.18
CA ILE A 51 -5.72 2.47 -0.22
C ILE A 51 -4.42 3.20 -0.57
N MET A 52 -4.01 4.13 0.28
CA MET A 52 -2.83 4.96 0.09
C MET A 52 -1.53 4.14 0.09
N LEU A 53 -1.34 3.25 1.06
CA LEU A 53 -0.15 2.41 1.14
C LEU A 53 -0.06 1.48 -0.07
N MET A 54 -1.20 0.96 -0.53
CA MET A 54 -1.25 0.19 -1.77
C MET A 54 -0.88 1.01 -3.00
N GLN A 55 -1.40 2.23 -3.11
CA GLN A 55 -1.09 3.13 -4.21
C GLN A 55 0.40 3.45 -4.22
N SER A 56 0.96 3.83 -3.07
CA SER A 56 2.37 4.16 -2.93
C SER A 56 3.27 2.95 -3.23
N GLY A 57 2.88 1.74 -2.78
CA GLY A 57 3.62 0.52 -3.06
C GLY A 57 3.52 0.03 -4.50
N THR A 58 2.37 0.20 -5.16
CA THR A 58 2.20 -0.23 -6.55
C THR A 58 2.80 0.80 -7.51
N PHE A 59 2.44 2.09 -7.36
CA PHE A 59 2.86 3.17 -8.26
C PHE A 59 4.17 3.82 -7.86
N GLY A 60 4.28 4.29 -6.62
CA GLY A 60 5.44 5.06 -6.17
C GLY A 60 6.74 4.27 -6.37
N PHE A 61 6.75 3.04 -5.88
CA PHE A 61 7.85 2.12 -6.12
C PHE A 61 7.97 1.72 -7.60
N GLY A 62 6.87 1.39 -8.28
CA GLY A 62 6.93 0.92 -9.65
C GLY A 62 7.50 1.95 -10.63
N PHE A 63 7.11 3.22 -10.51
CA PHE A 63 7.71 4.32 -11.28
C PHE A 63 9.17 4.55 -10.92
N THR A 64 9.55 4.42 -9.64
CA THR A 64 10.95 4.51 -9.22
C THR A 64 11.80 3.41 -9.88
N MET A 65 11.27 2.20 -9.97
CA MET A 65 11.95 1.07 -10.61
C MET A 65 12.04 1.20 -12.14
N ILE A 66 11.03 1.78 -12.78
CA ILE A 66 11.07 2.06 -14.22
C ILE A 66 12.04 3.20 -14.53
N ALA A 67 12.05 4.26 -13.72
CA ALA A 67 13.04 5.31 -13.81
C ALA A 67 14.45 4.75 -13.63
N LEU A 68 14.63 3.82 -12.68
CA LEU A 68 15.88 3.07 -12.52
C LEU A 68 16.23 2.30 -13.80
N LYS A 69 15.31 1.53 -14.38
CA LYS A 69 15.51 0.81 -15.67
C LYS A 69 16.00 1.73 -16.78
N LYS A 70 15.39 2.91 -16.91
CA LYS A 70 15.77 3.91 -17.92
C LYS A 70 17.05 4.67 -17.60
N SER A 71 17.45 4.73 -16.33
CA SER A 71 18.58 5.54 -15.90
C SER A 71 19.92 4.95 -16.36
N ILE A 72 20.88 5.85 -16.60
CA ILE A 72 22.30 5.50 -16.83
C ILE A 72 22.88 4.71 -15.63
N MET A 73 22.26 4.84 -14.45
CA MET A 73 22.67 4.17 -13.22
C MET A 73 22.61 2.64 -13.36
N LEU A 74 21.55 2.08 -13.96
CA LEU A 74 21.46 0.63 -14.18
C LEU A 74 22.51 0.15 -15.19
N LYS A 75 22.77 0.94 -16.24
CA LYS A 75 23.83 0.66 -17.23
C LYS A 75 25.22 0.68 -16.60
N ARG A 76 25.47 1.57 -15.64
CA ARG A 76 26.73 1.62 -14.87
C ARG A 76 26.82 0.50 -13.83
N ILE A 77 25.72 0.12 -13.19
CA ILE A 77 25.67 -1.01 -12.25
C ILE A 77 25.93 -2.33 -12.99
N GLY A 78 25.42 -2.50 -14.21
CA GLY A 78 25.74 -3.66 -15.07
C GLY A 78 27.23 -3.79 -15.42
N ALA A 79 28.00 -2.70 -15.35
CA ALA A 79 29.46 -2.69 -15.51
C ALA A 79 30.22 -2.97 -14.19
N THR A 80 29.52 -3.15 -13.07
CA THR A 80 30.10 -3.48 -11.75
C THR A 80 29.78 -4.92 -11.37
N LYS A 81 30.45 -5.47 -10.34
CA LYS A 81 30.21 -6.84 -9.81
C LYS A 81 28.87 -7.02 -9.08
N ILE A 82 27.98 -6.04 -9.14
CA ILE A 82 26.71 -6.04 -8.39
C ILE A 82 25.68 -6.85 -9.17
N THR A 83 25.04 -7.81 -8.50
CA THR A 83 24.05 -8.69 -9.13
C THR A 83 22.64 -8.07 -9.14
N LYS A 84 21.83 -8.47 -10.11
CA LYS A 84 20.44 -7.97 -10.30
C LYS A 84 19.56 -8.16 -9.04
N PRO A 85 19.60 -9.32 -8.37
CA PRO A 85 18.83 -9.54 -7.15
C PRO A 85 19.26 -8.64 -6.00
N GLU A 86 20.54 -8.27 -5.90
CA GLU A 86 21.02 -7.36 -4.84
C GLU A 86 20.45 -5.96 -4.99
N VAL A 87 20.36 -5.44 -6.22
CA VAL A 87 19.76 -4.12 -6.49
C VAL A 87 18.26 -4.15 -6.20
N LEU A 88 17.56 -5.18 -6.69
CA LEU A 88 16.12 -5.33 -6.47
C LEU A 88 15.78 -5.45 -4.98
N THR A 89 16.52 -6.30 -4.25
CA THR A 89 16.33 -6.47 -2.80
C THR A 89 16.63 -5.19 -2.03
N ALA A 90 17.66 -4.44 -2.41
CA ALA A 90 17.97 -3.15 -1.77
C ALA A 90 16.88 -2.10 -2.01
N SER A 91 16.32 -2.04 -3.22
CA SER A 91 15.20 -1.15 -3.55
C SER A 91 13.93 -1.53 -2.80
N ILE A 92 13.63 -2.83 -2.66
CA ILE A 92 12.50 -3.34 -1.87
C ILE A 92 12.64 -2.92 -0.40
N LEU A 93 13.82 -3.12 0.21
CA LEU A 93 14.07 -2.74 1.60
C LEU A 93 13.92 -1.23 1.85
N TYR A 94 14.42 -0.41 0.92
CA TYR A 94 14.26 1.05 0.98
C TYR A 94 12.79 1.45 0.89
N GLY A 95 12.07 0.87 -0.06
CA GLY A 95 10.66 1.11 -0.24
C GLY A 95 9.81 0.74 0.98
N PHE A 96 10.11 -0.42 1.59
CA PHE A 96 9.49 -0.86 2.84
C PHE A 96 9.75 0.13 3.98
N THR A 97 10.99 0.61 4.12
CA THR A 97 11.34 1.59 5.16
C THR A 97 10.59 2.92 4.96
N MET A 98 10.50 3.40 3.73
CA MET A 98 9.76 4.63 3.43
C MET A 98 8.27 4.53 3.71
N LEU A 99 7.65 3.37 3.48
CA LEU A 99 6.24 3.16 3.80
C LEU A 99 5.98 3.05 5.29
N LEU A 100 6.89 2.46 6.07
CA LEU A 100 6.78 2.49 7.53
C LEU A 100 6.87 3.91 8.07
N ILE A 101 7.79 4.72 7.54
CA ILE A 101 7.88 6.15 7.88
C ILE A 101 6.59 6.86 7.49
N SER A 102 6.06 6.60 6.29
CA SER A 102 4.80 7.15 5.81
C SER A 102 3.62 6.79 6.72
N LEU A 103 3.50 5.53 7.14
CA LEU A 103 2.46 5.07 8.06
C LEU A 103 2.52 5.83 9.40
N VAL A 104 3.69 5.92 10.02
CA VAL A 104 3.87 6.64 11.29
C VAL A 104 3.52 8.11 11.11
N TRP A 105 3.98 8.70 10.01
CA TRP A 105 3.73 10.10 9.67
C TRP A 105 2.24 10.41 9.47
N THR A 106 1.53 9.62 8.66
CA THR A 106 0.10 9.79 8.40
C THR A 106 -0.74 9.55 9.64
N THR A 107 -0.39 8.55 10.44
CA THR A 107 -1.08 8.28 11.72
C THR A 107 -0.90 9.45 12.68
N SER A 108 0.33 9.96 12.84
CA SER A 108 0.63 11.11 13.68
C SER A 108 -0.09 12.37 13.21
N PHE A 109 -0.09 12.64 11.90
CA PHE A 109 -0.79 13.78 11.32
C PHE A 109 -2.30 13.71 11.57
N THR A 110 -2.89 12.51 11.42
CA THR A 110 -4.33 12.31 11.62
C THR A 110 -4.70 12.44 13.10
N MET A 111 -3.85 11.98 14.03
CA MET A 111 -4.01 12.25 15.46
C MET A 111 -4.01 13.76 15.76
N ILE A 112 -3.09 14.51 15.15
CA ILE A 112 -3.05 15.97 15.31
C ILE A 112 -4.35 16.61 14.82
N LEU A 113 -4.84 16.25 13.62
CA LEU A 113 -6.10 16.75 13.09
C LEU A 113 -7.31 16.41 13.98
N SER A 114 -7.33 15.19 14.51
CA SER A 114 -8.36 14.74 15.43
C SER A 114 -8.37 15.57 16.72
N VAL A 115 -7.19 15.82 17.31
CA VAL A 115 -7.08 16.63 18.54
C VAL A 115 -7.33 18.12 18.29
N SER A 116 -6.96 18.64 17.11
CA SER A 116 -7.22 20.03 16.75
C SER A 116 -8.69 20.33 16.43
N GLY A 117 -9.53 19.31 16.41
CA GLY A 117 -10.95 19.41 16.08
C GLY A 117 -11.24 19.72 14.63
N TYR A 118 -10.39 19.22 13.73
CA TYR A 118 -10.57 19.38 12.29
C TYR A 118 -11.80 18.62 11.76
N TYR A 119 -12.09 17.45 12.34
CA TYR A 119 -13.25 16.64 11.99
C TYR A 119 -14.46 17.14 12.77
N LEU A 120 -15.51 17.53 12.06
CA LEU A 120 -16.76 18.03 12.63
C LEU A 120 -17.90 17.13 12.17
N SER A 121 -18.82 16.84 13.09
CA SER A 121 -20.05 16.12 12.78
C SER A 121 -20.87 16.91 11.78
N SER A 122 -21.29 16.23 10.72
CA SER A 122 -22.20 16.81 9.72
C SER A 122 -23.62 17.03 10.26
N THR A 123 -23.98 16.39 11.37
CA THR A 123 -25.33 16.42 11.96
C THR A 123 -25.43 17.32 13.19
N THR A 124 -24.46 17.27 14.10
CA THR A 124 -24.47 18.04 15.36
C THR A 124 -23.52 19.22 15.35
N GLY A 125 -22.57 19.27 14.41
CA GLY A 125 -21.50 20.28 14.38
C GLY A 125 -20.47 20.12 15.51
N GLU A 126 -20.58 19.06 16.32
CA GLU A 126 -19.63 18.77 17.38
C GLU A 126 -18.32 18.23 16.81
N THR A 127 -17.23 18.47 17.53
CA THR A 127 -15.92 17.96 17.19
C THR A 127 -15.90 16.44 17.29
N LEU A 128 -15.55 15.79 16.18
CA LEU A 128 -15.32 14.35 16.16
C LEU A 128 -13.86 14.06 16.47
N HIS A 129 -13.66 13.05 17.31
CA HIS A 129 -12.35 12.52 17.60
C HIS A 129 -12.25 11.08 17.11
N ILE A 130 -11.13 10.74 16.49
CA ILE A 130 -10.82 9.36 16.14
C ILE A 130 -10.55 8.61 17.44
N ASP A 131 -11.46 7.71 17.79
CA ASP A 131 -11.29 6.86 18.95
C ASP A 131 -10.40 5.66 18.59
N PHE A 132 -9.17 5.71 19.08
CA PHE A 132 -8.18 4.65 18.93
C PHE A 132 -8.26 3.60 20.04
N ALA A 133 -9.03 3.85 21.11
CA ALA A 133 -9.21 2.93 22.22
C ALA A 133 -10.26 1.84 21.92
N THR A 134 -11.18 2.09 20.99
CA THR A 134 -12.18 1.11 20.51
C THR A 134 -11.62 0.09 19.53
N VAL A 135 -10.37 0.25 19.08
CA VAL A 135 -9.67 -0.74 18.25
C VAL A 135 -9.46 -2.04 19.03
N ALA A 136 -10.04 -3.13 18.55
CA ALA A 136 -9.99 -4.43 19.21
C ALA A 136 -8.57 -5.02 19.30
N ASN A 137 -7.77 -4.91 18.23
CA ASN A 137 -6.42 -5.47 18.20
C ASN A 137 -5.48 -4.73 17.22
N TRP A 138 -4.65 -3.86 17.78
CA TRP A 138 -3.61 -3.12 17.08
C TRP A 138 -2.59 -4.00 16.36
N GLY A 139 -2.28 -5.18 16.89
CA GLY A 139 -1.32 -6.10 16.29
C GLY A 139 -1.76 -6.58 14.90
N TYR A 140 -3.05 -6.89 14.75
CA TYR A 140 -3.60 -7.31 13.46
C TYR A 140 -3.72 -6.16 12.46
N ILE A 141 -4.03 -4.94 12.92
CA ILE A 141 -4.01 -3.77 12.03
C ILE A 141 -2.61 -3.57 11.45
N VAL A 142 -1.58 -3.56 12.29
CA VAL A 142 -0.19 -3.41 11.84
C VAL A 142 0.22 -4.55 10.91
N LEU A 143 -0.15 -5.79 11.23
CA LEU A 143 0.13 -6.95 10.40
C LEU A 143 -0.55 -6.85 9.02
N GLY A 144 -1.84 -6.53 8.98
CA GLY A 144 -2.60 -6.36 7.75
C GLY A 144 -2.05 -5.23 6.87
N ILE A 145 -1.59 -4.15 7.49
CA ILE A 145 -0.88 -3.07 6.80
C ILE A 145 0.45 -3.57 6.20
N ILE A 146 1.28 -4.27 6.98
CA ILE A 146 2.55 -4.83 6.49
C ILE A 146 2.33 -5.79 5.31
N ILE A 147 1.32 -6.65 5.40
CA ILE A 147 0.95 -7.58 4.32
C ILE A 147 0.47 -6.81 3.09
N SER A 148 -0.40 -5.80 3.27
CA SER A 148 -0.86 -4.93 2.18
C SER A 148 0.30 -4.26 1.45
N ILE A 149 1.28 -3.76 2.19
CA ILE A 149 2.51 -3.16 1.65
C ILE A 149 3.29 -4.19 0.84
N PHE A 150 3.56 -5.36 1.42
CA PHE A 150 4.35 -6.41 0.80
C PHE A 150 3.72 -6.90 -0.51
N VAL A 151 2.42 -7.13 -0.51
CA VAL A 151 1.62 -7.50 -1.69
C VAL A 151 1.71 -6.42 -2.77
N SER A 152 1.45 -5.16 -2.42
CA SER A 152 1.42 -4.06 -3.37
C SER A 152 2.78 -3.84 -4.03
N TYR A 153 3.87 -4.01 -3.26
CA TYR A 153 5.24 -3.99 -3.79
C TYR A 153 5.50 -5.12 -4.77
N SER A 154 5.10 -6.33 -4.41
CA SER A 154 5.32 -7.54 -5.22
C SER A 154 4.58 -7.44 -6.56
N ILE A 155 3.39 -6.87 -6.55
CA ILE A 155 2.59 -6.66 -7.75
C ILE A 155 3.10 -5.48 -8.57
N GLY A 156 3.50 -4.38 -7.92
CA GLY A 156 4.20 -3.27 -8.58
C GLY A 156 5.46 -3.77 -9.32
N MET A 157 6.30 -4.56 -8.65
CA MET A 157 7.47 -5.24 -9.23
C MET A 157 7.12 -6.10 -10.44
N MET A 158 6.03 -6.87 -10.35
CA MET A 158 5.56 -7.71 -11.45
C MET A 158 5.17 -6.85 -12.65
N PHE A 159 4.38 -5.80 -12.47
CA PHE A 159 4.01 -4.91 -13.59
C PHE A 159 5.21 -4.19 -14.19
N VAL A 160 6.14 -3.71 -13.36
CA VAL A 160 7.40 -3.11 -13.84
C VAL A 160 8.20 -4.10 -14.67
N SER A 161 8.26 -5.37 -14.25
CA SER A 161 9.03 -6.39 -14.97
C SER A 161 8.46 -6.70 -16.35
N LEU A 162 7.13 -6.64 -16.50
CA LEU A 162 6.40 -6.95 -17.72
C LEU A 162 6.28 -5.74 -18.66
N ALA A 163 6.22 -4.52 -18.12
CA ALA A 163 6.07 -3.30 -18.88
C ALA A 163 7.35 -2.93 -19.66
N ARG A 164 7.17 -2.45 -20.90
CA ARG A 164 8.26 -1.92 -21.73
C ARG A 164 8.36 -0.40 -21.64
N THR A 165 7.27 0.28 -21.31
CA THR A 165 7.19 1.75 -21.18
C THR A 165 6.51 2.15 -19.89
N ASP A 166 6.73 3.40 -19.46
CA ASP A 166 6.15 3.99 -18.25
C ASP A 166 4.63 4.05 -18.38
N GLU A 167 4.12 4.32 -19.58
CA GLU A 167 2.69 4.38 -19.89
C GLU A 167 2.04 3.00 -19.77
N GLN A 168 2.68 1.95 -20.31
CA GLN A 168 2.18 0.57 -20.19
C GLN A 168 2.11 0.13 -18.73
N PHE A 169 3.13 0.48 -17.94
CA PHE A 169 3.10 0.25 -16.51
C PHE A 169 1.98 1.03 -15.83
N ALA A 170 1.88 2.34 -16.08
CA ALA A 170 0.89 3.21 -15.46
C ALA A 170 -0.53 2.70 -15.72
N MET A 171 -0.86 2.37 -16.97
CA MET A 171 -2.16 1.82 -17.35
C MET A 171 -2.46 0.49 -16.65
N SER A 172 -1.50 -0.44 -16.65
CA SER A 172 -1.68 -1.76 -16.03
C SER A 172 -1.85 -1.66 -14.51
N ALA A 173 -1.02 -0.83 -13.86
CA ALA A 173 -1.07 -0.58 -12.44
C ALA A 173 -2.35 0.15 -12.02
N MET A 174 -2.85 1.10 -12.83
CA MET A 174 -4.14 1.79 -12.60
C MET A 174 -5.33 0.86 -12.71
N LEU A 175 -5.36 0.04 -13.75
CA LEU A 175 -6.42 -0.94 -13.92
C LEU A 175 -6.45 -1.91 -12.72
N TYR A 176 -5.29 -2.48 -12.38
CA TYR A 176 -5.18 -3.37 -11.23
C TYR A 176 -5.57 -2.69 -9.92
N PHE A 177 -5.06 -1.48 -9.67
CA PHE A 177 -5.30 -0.75 -8.43
C PHE A 177 -6.79 -0.46 -8.24
N PHE A 178 -7.46 0.05 -9.28
CA PHE A 178 -8.89 0.34 -9.25
C PHE A 178 -9.72 -0.91 -8.93
N PHE A 179 -9.48 -2.02 -9.64
CA PHE A 179 -10.19 -3.27 -9.34
C PHE A 179 -9.85 -3.81 -7.95
N SER A 180 -8.63 -3.60 -7.47
CA SER A 180 -8.22 -4.09 -6.16
C SER A 180 -8.89 -3.36 -5.01
N ILE A 181 -8.96 -2.03 -5.08
CA ILE A 181 -9.67 -1.24 -4.06
C ILE A 181 -11.19 -1.48 -4.10
N LEU A 182 -11.74 -1.72 -5.29
CA LEU A 182 -13.15 -2.08 -5.47
C LEU A 182 -13.45 -3.45 -4.83
N LEU A 183 -12.68 -4.49 -5.18
CA LEU A 183 -12.88 -5.85 -4.68
C LEU A 183 -12.55 -5.98 -3.20
N ALA A 184 -11.61 -5.19 -2.68
CA ALA A 184 -11.27 -5.18 -1.26
C ALA A 184 -12.37 -4.59 -0.36
N GLY A 185 -13.45 -4.03 -0.93
CA GLY A 185 -14.49 -3.35 -0.15
C GLY A 185 -13.98 -2.04 0.45
N LEU A 186 -13.00 -1.40 -0.22
CA LEU A 186 -12.45 -0.10 0.18
C LEU A 186 -13.22 1.05 -0.46
N LEU A 187 -13.84 0.82 -1.63
CA LEU A 187 -14.75 1.79 -2.30
C LEU A 187 -16.24 1.49 -2.06
N VAL A 188 -16.59 0.21 -1.88
CA VAL A 188 -17.97 -0.27 -1.67
C VAL A 188 -18.00 -0.94 -0.32
N ASN A 189 -19.09 -0.74 0.45
CA ASN A 189 -19.24 -1.41 1.74
C ASN A 189 -19.08 -2.94 1.57
N ASN A 190 -18.34 -3.57 2.49
CA ASN A 190 -18.08 -5.00 2.47
C ASN A 190 -19.37 -5.84 2.50
N GLU A 191 -20.42 -5.36 3.16
CA GLU A 191 -21.74 -6.01 3.19
C GLU A 191 -22.33 -6.08 1.79
N ILE A 192 -22.43 -4.93 1.10
CA ILE A 192 -22.91 -4.83 -0.28
C ILE A 192 -22.03 -5.67 -1.22
N ARG A 193 -20.72 -5.68 -1.01
CA ARG A 193 -19.80 -6.51 -1.80
C ARG A 193 -20.14 -8.00 -1.68
N GLN A 194 -20.46 -8.48 -0.48
CA GLN A 194 -20.77 -9.89 -0.24
C GLN A 194 -22.08 -10.34 -0.92
N GLU A 195 -22.98 -9.39 -1.22
CA GLU A 195 -24.21 -9.66 -1.96
C GLU A 195 -23.99 -9.87 -3.47
N ILE A 196 -22.82 -9.50 -4.01
CA ILE A 196 -22.52 -9.54 -5.45
C ILE A 196 -21.60 -10.74 -5.76
N PRO A 197 -22.10 -11.87 -6.32
CA PRO A 197 -21.36 -13.12 -6.39
C PRO A 197 -20.04 -13.04 -7.18
N PHE A 198 -20.01 -12.26 -8.27
CA PHE A 198 -18.79 -12.12 -9.06
C PHE A 198 -17.69 -11.38 -8.30
N MET A 199 -18.04 -10.40 -7.45
CA MET A 199 -17.08 -9.63 -6.65
C MET A 199 -16.49 -10.49 -5.54
N VAL A 200 -17.30 -11.35 -4.93
CA VAL A 200 -16.83 -12.35 -3.96
C VAL A 200 -15.86 -13.32 -4.61
N TRP A 201 -16.27 -13.92 -5.74
CA TRP A 201 -15.45 -14.93 -6.42
C TRP A 201 -14.11 -14.37 -6.93
N THR A 202 -14.14 -13.22 -7.61
CA THR A 202 -12.91 -12.54 -8.06
C THR A 202 -12.09 -11.99 -6.89
N GLY A 203 -12.73 -11.65 -5.77
CA GLY A 203 -12.09 -11.17 -4.56
C GLY A 203 -11.13 -12.19 -3.95
N TYR A 204 -11.41 -13.49 -4.03
CA TYR A 204 -10.49 -14.53 -3.54
C TYR A 204 -9.13 -14.52 -4.25
N PHE A 205 -9.09 -14.07 -5.50
CA PHE A 205 -7.86 -13.95 -6.27
C PHE A 205 -7.13 -12.62 -6.06
N ASN A 206 -7.67 -11.74 -5.22
CA ASN A 206 -7.09 -10.45 -4.95
C ASN A 206 -6.44 -10.41 -3.57
N PRO A 207 -5.10 -10.40 -3.46
CA PRO A 207 -4.41 -10.43 -2.17
C PRO A 207 -4.70 -9.20 -1.29
N THR A 208 -5.20 -8.10 -1.86
CA THR A 208 -5.65 -6.94 -1.08
C THR A 208 -6.91 -7.24 -0.28
N VAL A 209 -7.82 -8.06 -0.81
CA VAL A 209 -9.06 -8.44 -0.11
C VAL A 209 -8.72 -9.06 1.23
N TRP A 210 -7.82 -10.05 1.20
CA TRP A 210 -7.36 -10.75 2.39
C TRP A 210 -6.66 -9.81 3.39
N ALA A 211 -5.78 -8.94 2.88
CA ALA A 211 -5.08 -7.98 3.74
C ALA A 211 -6.05 -6.98 4.42
N ASN A 212 -7.12 -6.57 3.72
CA ASN A 212 -8.16 -5.71 4.30
C ASN A 212 -9.02 -6.46 5.33
N GLN A 213 -9.28 -7.75 5.15
CA GLN A 213 -9.99 -8.57 6.15
C GLN A 213 -9.21 -8.67 7.46
N ILE A 214 -7.87 -8.77 7.42
CA ILE A 214 -7.03 -8.70 8.64
C ILE A 214 -7.18 -7.34 9.35
N ILE A 215 -7.21 -6.25 8.59
CA ILE A 215 -7.37 -4.89 9.16
C ILE A 215 -8.76 -4.75 9.79
N ASN A 216 -9.82 -5.18 9.09
CA ASN A 216 -11.18 -5.16 9.61
C ASN A 216 -11.33 -6.03 10.86
N PHE A 217 -10.63 -7.18 10.91
CA PHE A 217 -10.54 -8.01 12.12
C PHE A 217 -9.90 -7.25 13.28
N GLY A 218 -8.78 -6.55 13.02
CA GLY A 218 -8.11 -5.72 14.02
C GLY A 218 -8.97 -4.57 14.54
N VAL A 219 -9.86 -4.00 13.72
CA VAL A 219 -10.79 -2.93 14.12
C VAL A 219 -11.98 -3.48 14.90
N SER A 220 -12.69 -4.47 14.34
CA SER A 220 -13.99 -4.94 14.86
C SER A 220 -13.91 -6.08 15.87
N GLY A 221 -12.80 -6.84 15.90
CA GLY A 221 -12.61 -7.98 16.80
C GLY A 221 -13.51 -9.19 16.52
N VAL A 222 -14.27 -9.20 15.42
CA VAL A 222 -15.19 -10.30 15.09
C VAL A 222 -14.39 -11.54 14.70
N ASN A 223 -14.46 -12.60 15.53
CA ASN A 223 -13.75 -13.87 15.32
C ASN A 223 -13.98 -14.42 13.91
N ASN A 224 -12.89 -14.55 13.15
CA ASN A 224 -12.87 -15.21 11.85
C ASN A 224 -12.10 -16.53 12.03
N GLU A 225 -12.79 -17.67 11.98
CA GLU A 225 -12.22 -19.01 12.23
C GLU A 225 -11.05 -19.35 11.29
N GLU A 226 -10.95 -18.63 10.17
CA GLU A 226 -9.95 -18.82 9.12
C GLU A 226 -8.92 -17.68 9.00
N LEU A 227 -8.69 -16.88 10.06
CA LEU A 227 -7.75 -15.74 10.03
C LEU A 227 -6.33 -16.09 9.53
N TRP A 228 -5.89 -17.34 9.70
CA TRP A 228 -4.59 -17.79 9.20
C TRP A 228 -4.53 -17.84 7.66
N LEU A 229 -5.64 -18.14 6.98
CA LEU A 229 -5.73 -18.11 5.51
C LEU A 229 -5.59 -16.67 5.00
N GLU A 230 -6.21 -15.72 5.70
CA GLU A 230 -6.11 -14.28 5.44
C GLU A 230 -4.67 -13.77 5.47
N ILE A 231 -3.80 -14.42 6.24
CA ILE A 231 -2.36 -14.10 6.31
C ILE A 231 -1.57 -14.84 5.24
N VAL A 232 -1.78 -16.15 5.10
CA VAL A 232 -0.93 -17.01 4.26
C VAL A 232 -1.17 -16.77 2.77
N VAL A 233 -2.43 -16.66 2.34
CA VAL A 233 -2.79 -16.50 0.92
C VAL A 233 -2.13 -15.26 0.28
N PRO A 234 -2.26 -14.04 0.84
CA PRO A 234 -1.63 -12.86 0.24
C PRO A 234 -0.09 -12.95 0.21
N ILE A 235 0.53 -13.58 1.22
CA ILE A 235 1.99 -13.80 1.23
C ILE A 235 2.40 -14.73 0.09
N LEU A 236 1.69 -15.84 -0.13
CA LEU A 236 1.97 -16.76 -1.24
C LEU A 236 1.82 -16.06 -2.60
N MET A 237 0.77 -15.25 -2.77
CA MET A 237 0.56 -14.47 -3.99
C MET A 237 1.67 -13.45 -4.22
N ALA A 238 2.13 -12.78 -3.17
CA ALA A 238 3.26 -11.86 -3.24
C ALA A 238 4.57 -12.59 -3.64
N ILE A 239 4.85 -13.76 -3.06
CA ILE A 239 6.00 -14.58 -3.44
C ILE A 239 5.94 -14.99 -4.92
N LEU A 240 4.76 -15.40 -5.41
CA LEU A 240 4.56 -15.73 -6.82
C LEU A 240 4.82 -14.51 -7.73
N ALA A 241 4.30 -13.33 -7.37
CA ALA A 241 4.53 -12.10 -8.12
C ALA A 241 6.01 -11.69 -8.15
N ILE A 242 6.74 -11.84 -7.04
CA ILE A 242 8.19 -11.66 -6.98
C ILE A 242 8.90 -12.68 -7.88
N GLY A 243 8.51 -13.95 -7.84
CA GLY A 243 9.08 -15.01 -8.67
C GLY A 243 8.91 -14.75 -10.16
N VAL A 244 7.72 -14.30 -10.58
CA VAL A 244 7.47 -13.82 -11.94
C VAL A 244 8.39 -12.66 -12.27
N SER A 245 8.44 -11.63 -11.41
CA SER A 245 9.25 -10.43 -11.61
C SER A 245 10.74 -10.77 -11.80
N LEU A 246 11.31 -11.64 -10.96
CA LEU A 246 12.71 -12.06 -11.06
C LEU A 246 13.02 -12.77 -12.39
N LYS A 247 12.06 -13.55 -12.92
CA LYS A 247 12.23 -14.26 -14.20
C LYS A 247 12.07 -13.34 -15.41
N THR A 248 11.19 -12.35 -15.35
CA THR A 248 10.82 -11.49 -16.48
C THR A 248 11.59 -10.16 -16.51
N PHE A 249 12.23 -9.74 -15.41
CA PHE A 249 12.93 -8.47 -15.32
C PHE A 249 14.16 -8.42 -16.25
N LYS A 250 14.00 -7.72 -17.37
CA LYS A 250 15.09 -7.43 -18.32
C LYS A 250 15.75 -6.09 -18.01
N TRP A 251 17.06 -6.02 -18.29
CA TRP A 251 17.92 -4.85 -18.06
C TRP A 251 18.06 -3.98 -19.30
N ASP A 252 17.53 -4.45 -20.42
CA ASP A 252 17.65 -3.85 -21.75
C ASP A 252 16.43 -2.98 -22.07
#